data_AF-A0A1U9UJ14-F1
#
_entry.id   AF-A0A1U9UJ14-F1
#
_cell.length_a   1.000
_cell.length_b   1.000
_cell.length_c   1.000
_cell.angle_alpha   90.00
_cell.angle_beta   90.00
_cell.angle_gamma   90.00
#
_symmetry.space_group_name_H-M   'P 1'
#
loop_
_entity.id
_entity.type
_entity.pdbx_description
1 polymer ?
#
loop_
_entity_poly.entity_id
_entity_poly.type
_entity_poly.pdbx_seq_one_letter_code
_entity_poly.pdbx_strand_id
1 'polypeptide(L)'
;MSAFEQNGKKITNVEAVSHDGDEIIDVELFVREKKPIPPGKKYQIRIDKGHYVVDVPHMTGEQILSLAGKTSAGYLLSKKVGGQMLPVGANETVDFTAPGVERFATVPKEVQEGEGPVRADFTMLEEDIEYLNSKGYTWEAIAQADVKRVVLREFEPPQGFTPAKVDAFVILPHGYPDAQIDMVYFHPPLARVDGVGIRSLITNDFEGKTWQGWSRHRTANSTWRQGIDNLATHMMLVDDFLTAELSK
;
A
#
# COMPACT_ATOMS: atom_id res chain seq x y z
N MET A 1 -18.93 -15.34 -48.90
CA MET A 1 -18.79 -13.87 -48.77
C MET A 1 -18.34 -13.57 -47.34
N SER A 2 -17.36 -12.66 -47.20
CA SER A 2 -16.71 -12.16 -45.96
C SER A 2 -15.88 -13.21 -45.20
N ALA A 3 -14.55 -13.26 -45.20
CA ALA A 3 -13.51 -12.21 -45.07
C ALA A 3 -13.64 -11.43 -43.76
N PHE A 4 -12.81 -11.77 -42.77
CA PHE A 4 -12.03 -10.87 -41.94
C PHE A 4 -10.86 -11.65 -41.30
N GLU A 5 -9.67 -11.29 -41.76
CA GLU A 5 -8.37 -11.71 -41.24
C GLU A 5 -8.18 -11.23 -39.79
N GLN A 6 -7.40 -11.95 -39.00
CA GLN A 6 -6.19 -11.36 -38.43
C GLN A 6 -5.15 -12.43 -38.07
N ASN A 7 -4.01 -12.28 -38.73
CA ASN A 7 -2.78 -13.06 -38.64
C ASN A 7 -2.16 -13.00 -37.24
N GLY A 8 -2.00 -14.15 -36.60
CA GLY A 8 -1.05 -14.35 -35.51
C GLY A 8 0.38 -14.28 -36.03
N LYS A 9 0.96 -13.07 -36.07
CA LYS A 9 2.34 -12.88 -36.49
C LYS A 9 3.27 -13.34 -35.36
N LYS A 10 3.80 -14.54 -35.57
CA LYS A 10 4.99 -15.15 -34.95
C LYS A 10 5.98 -14.10 -34.41
N ILE A 11 6.29 -14.20 -33.12
CA ILE A 11 7.34 -13.41 -32.46
C ILE A 11 8.68 -13.91 -33.02
N THR A 12 9.21 -13.20 -34.00
CA THR A 12 10.57 -13.41 -34.51
C THR A 12 11.54 -12.78 -33.52
N ASN A 13 12.41 -13.60 -32.93
CA ASN A 13 13.70 -13.14 -32.41
C ASN A 13 14.42 -12.44 -33.56
N VAL A 14 14.53 -11.12 -33.47
CA VAL A 14 15.36 -10.33 -34.37
C VAL A 14 16.72 -10.20 -33.70
N GLU A 15 17.64 -11.10 -34.08
CA GLU A 15 19.03 -10.69 -34.19
C GLU A 15 19.10 -9.64 -35.30
N ALA A 16 19.51 -8.42 -34.95
CA ALA A 16 19.74 -7.35 -35.91
C ALA A 16 21.10 -6.71 -35.66
N VAL A 17 22.07 -7.27 -36.39
CA VAL A 17 23.21 -6.64 -37.07
C VAL A 17 23.31 -5.11 -36.96
N SER A 18 24.49 -4.66 -36.55
CA SER A 18 24.95 -3.28 -36.49
C SER A 18 25.12 -2.62 -37.87
N HIS A 19 24.78 -1.33 -37.95
CA HIS A 19 25.29 -0.35 -38.93
C HIS A 19 25.54 0.96 -38.15
N ASP A 20 26.71 1.58 -38.35
CA ASP A 20 27.17 2.77 -37.62
C ASP A 20 26.16 3.93 -37.65
N GLY A 21 25.95 4.58 -36.48
CA GLY A 21 25.27 5.88 -36.41
C GLY A 21 24.25 6.09 -35.28
N ASP A 22 24.49 5.55 -34.08
CA ASP A 22 24.15 6.13 -32.76
C ASP A 22 24.27 5.03 -31.71
N GLU A 23 25.50 4.80 -31.25
CA GLU A 23 25.77 3.91 -30.13
C GLU A 23 24.94 4.33 -28.90
N ILE A 24 24.11 3.41 -28.40
CA ILE A 24 23.33 3.61 -27.17
C ILE A 24 24.21 3.17 -26.00
N ILE A 25 24.53 4.13 -25.14
CA ILE A 25 25.33 3.93 -23.93
C ILE A 25 24.42 3.53 -22.79
N ASP A 26 24.52 2.29 -22.32
CA ASP A 26 23.93 1.88 -21.05
C ASP A 26 24.74 2.51 -19.90
N VAL A 27 24.14 3.52 -19.27
CA VAL A 27 24.78 4.31 -18.20
C VAL A 27 25.11 3.43 -16.99
N GLU A 28 24.22 2.50 -16.61
CA GLU A 28 24.44 1.61 -15.46
C GLU A 28 25.61 0.66 -15.74
N LEU A 29 25.68 0.12 -16.95
CA LEU A 29 26.76 -0.77 -17.38
C LEU A 29 28.12 -0.07 -17.39
N PHE A 30 28.20 1.14 -17.96
CA PHE A 30 29.45 1.91 -18.03
C PHE A 30 29.98 2.27 -16.63
N VAL A 31 29.09 2.70 -15.72
CA VAL A 31 29.48 2.97 -14.33
C VAL A 31 29.97 1.69 -13.64
N ARG A 32 29.27 0.55 -13.82
CA ARG A 32 29.67 -0.74 -13.25
C ARG A 32 31.03 -1.21 -13.74
N GLU A 33 31.33 -0.98 -15.02
CA GLU A 33 32.62 -1.31 -15.65
C GLU A 33 33.71 -0.26 -15.40
N LYS A 34 33.39 0.81 -14.67
CA LYS A 34 34.30 1.95 -14.40
C LYS A 34 34.81 2.61 -15.68
N LYS A 35 33.99 2.62 -16.74
CA LYS A 35 34.28 3.28 -18.01
C LYS A 35 33.75 4.72 -17.98
N PRO A 36 34.47 5.68 -18.59
CA PRO A 36 33.93 7.01 -18.80
C PRO A 36 32.75 6.96 -19.77
N ILE A 37 31.69 7.70 -19.48
CA ILE A 37 30.52 7.80 -20.35
C ILE A 37 30.81 8.84 -21.44
N PRO A 38 30.85 8.46 -22.73
CA PRO A 38 31.18 9.38 -23.81
C PRO A 38 30.06 10.40 -24.06
N PRO A 39 30.37 11.69 -24.26
CA PRO A 39 29.39 12.71 -24.58
C PRO A 39 28.86 12.56 -26.02
N GLY A 40 27.72 13.20 -26.31
CA GLY A 40 27.13 13.24 -27.66
C GLY A 40 26.55 11.91 -28.15
N LYS A 41 26.28 10.97 -27.25
CA LYS A 41 25.64 9.69 -27.55
C LYS A 41 24.18 9.69 -27.11
N LYS A 42 23.47 8.61 -27.44
CA LYS A 42 22.20 8.26 -26.81
C LYS A 42 22.48 7.52 -25.52
N TYR A 43 21.73 7.81 -24.46
CA TYR A 43 21.92 7.22 -23.14
C TYR A 43 20.71 6.36 -22.79
N GLN A 44 20.94 5.10 -22.47
CA GLN A 44 19.95 4.26 -21.84
C GLN A 44 20.07 4.42 -20.32
N ILE A 45 19.03 4.97 -19.71
CA ILE A 45 18.92 5.11 -18.26
C ILE A 45 17.85 4.16 -17.74
N ARG A 46 18.06 3.66 -16.52
CA ARG A 46 17.06 2.85 -15.83
C ARG A 46 16.33 3.65 -14.77
N ILE A 47 15.00 3.56 -14.79
CA ILE A 47 14.10 4.11 -13.76
C ILE A 47 13.26 2.95 -13.24
N ASP A 48 13.42 2.60 -11.97
CA ASP A 48 12.83 1.40 -11.35
C ASP A 48 13.24 0.12 -12.13
N LYS A 49 12.31 -0.48 -12.86
CA LYS A 49 12.52 -1.65 -13.74
C LYS A 49 12.51 -1.30 -15.24
N GLY A 50 12.11 -0.07 -15.60
CA GLY A 50 12.01 0.38 -16.99
C GLY A 50 13.33 0.95 -17.49
N HIS A 51 13.64 0.71 -18.77
CA HIS A 51 14.81 1.26 -19.45
C HIS A 51 14.35 2.26 -20.51
N TYR A 52 14.94 3.44 -20.50
CA TYR A 52 14.53 4.57 -21.34
C TYR A 52 15.75 5.11 -22.08
N VAL A 53 15.62 5.37 -23.38
CA VAL A 53 16.69 5.92 -24.22
C VAL A 53 16.43 7.40 -24.44
N VAL A 54 17.43 8.23 -24.15
CA VAL A 54 17.39 9.68 -24.30
C VAL A 54 18.57 10.16 -25.15
N ASP A 55 18.38 11.23 -25.91
CA ASP A 55 19.38 11.83 -26.81
C ASP A 55 20.05 13.08 -26.22
N VAL A 56 19.72 13.43 -24.97
CA VAL A 56 20.30 14.53 -24.22
C VAL A 56 21.22 14.01 -23.10
N PRO A 57 22.35 14.69 -22.83
CA PRO A 57 23.28 14.27 -21.78
C PRO A 57 22.82 14.64 -20.36
N HIS A 58 21.78 15.47 -20.24
CA HIS A 58 21.25 15.90 -18.95
C HIS A 58 19.74 16.13 -19.03
N MET A 59 19.06 15.90 -17.90
CA MET A 59 17.62 16.14 -17.75
C MET A 59 17.32 16.62 -16.33
N THR A 60 16.23 17.37 -16.16
CA THR A 60 15.73 17.69 -14.82
C THR A 60 15.04 16.49 -14.17
N GLY A 61 14.88 16.51 -12.84
CA GLY A 61 14.12 15.48 -12.13
C GLY A 61 12.69 15.29 -12.67
N GLU A 62 11.99 16.37 -13.02
CA GLU A 62 10.65 16.30 -13.62
C GLU A 62 10.66 15.60 -14.99
N GLN A 63 11.65 15.91 -15.83
CA GLN A 63 11.78 15.28 -17.15
C GLN A 63 12.10 13.79 -17.01
N ILE A 64 12.95 13.40 -16.06
CA ILE A 64 13.26 11.99 -15.77
C ILE A 64 12.00 11.25 -15.31
N LEU A 65 11.22 11.83 -14.39
CA LEU A 65 9.94 11.24 -13.95
C LEU A 65 8.96 11.06 -15.13
N SER A 66 8.90 12.05 -16.01
CA SER A 66 8.00 12.04 -17.17
C SER A 66 8.27 10.89 -18.13
N LEU A 67 9.53 10.43 -18.27
CA LEU A 67 9.87 9.25 -19.09
C LEU A 67 9.12 8.00 -18.62
N ALA A 68 8.91 7.86 -17.31
CA ALA A 68 8.19 6.75 -16.70
C ALA A 68 6.68 7.02 -16.51
N GLY A 69 6.13 8.08 -17.12
CA GLY A 69 4.73 8.47 -16.96
C GLY A 69 4.39 9.01 -15.56
N LYS A 70 5.37 9.57 -14.85
CA LYS A 70 5.24 10.10 -13.48
C LYS A 70 5.51 11.61 -13.45
N THR A 71 5.10 12.28 -12.36
CA THR A 71 5.36 13.71 -12.14
C THR A 71 5.90 13.94 -10.74
N SER A 72 6.62 15.05 -10.51
CA SER A 72 7.09 15.37 -9.15
C SER A 72 5.95 15.74 -8.21
N ALA A 73 4.74 15.99 -8.68
CA ALA A 73 3.57 16.15 -7.82
C ALA A 73 3.25 14.84 -7.06
N GLY A 74 3.36 13.70 -7.73
CA GLY A 74 2.99 12.39 -7.18
C GLY A 74 4.16 11.50 -6.76
N TYR A 75 5.41 11.83 -7.09
CA TYR A 75 6.56 10.95 -6.86
C TYR A 75 7.81 11.71 -6.40
N LEU A 76 8.57 11.09 -5.50
CA LEU A 76 9.96 11.41 -5.21
C LEU A 76 10.86 10.68 -6.21
N LEU A 77 11.95 11.32 -6.63
CA LEU A 77 12.98 10.74 -7.47
C LEU A 77 14.29 10.68 -6.69
N SER A 78 14.99 9.55 -6.79
CA SER A 78 16.33 9.37 -6.22
C SER A 78 17.26 8.73 -7.24
N LYS A 79 18.50 9.20 -7.32
CA LYS A 79 19.59 8.60 -8.11
C LYS A 79 20.45 7.70 -7.24
N LYS A 80 20.84 6.54 -7.74
CA LYS A 80 21.78 5.64 -7.08
C LYS A 80 23.20 5.98 -7.49
N VAL A 81 24.07 6.20 -6.51
CA VAL A 81 25.50 6.51 -6.72
C VAL A 81 26.32 5.73 -5.70
N GLY A 82 27.18 4.81 -6.17
CA GLY A 82 28.09 4.07 -5.29
C GLY A 82 27.36 3.26 -4.20
N GLY A 83 26.17 2.75 -4.51
CA GLY A 83 25.31 2.05 -3.54
C GLY A 83 24.37 2.93 -2.72
N GLN A 84 24.55 4.26 -2.70
CA GLN A 84 23.70 5.19 -1.95
C GLN A 84 22.56 5.73 -2.81
N MET A 85 21.39 5.96 -2.22
CA MET A 85 20.26 6.64 -2.87
C MET A 85 20.29 8.11 -2.47
N LEU A 86 20.50 9.00 -3.45
CA LEU A 86 20.52 10.44 -3.26
C LEU A 86 19.24 11.05 -3.87
N PRO A 87 18.51 11.93 -3.15
CA PRO A 87 17.31 12.57 -3.70
C PRO A 87 17.67 13.47 -4.88
N VAL A 88 16.74 13.60 -5.82
CA VAL A 88 16.83 14.50 -6.97
C VAL A 88 15.63 15.43 -6.96
N GLY A 89 15.86 16.74 -6.87
CA GLY A 89 14.79 17.73 -6.94
C GLY A 89 14.13 17.82 -8.31
N ALA A 90 12.86 18.26 -8.40
CA ALA A 90 12.14 18.37 -9.67
C ALA A 90 12.84 19.25 -10.72
N ASN A 91 13.47 20.34 -10.27
CA ASN A 91 14.25 21.26 -11.10
C ASN A 91 15.76 21.00 -11.05
N GLU A 92 16.21 20.01 -10.26
CA GLU A 92 17.62 19.61 -10.24
C GLU A 92 17.97 18.97 -11.57
N THR A 93 19.04 19.45 -12.20
CA THR A 93 19.55 18.87 -13.45
C THR A 93 20.53 17.76 -13.12
N VAL A 94 20.29 16.57 -13.67
CA VAL A 94 21.18 15.42 -13.56
C VAL A 94 21.91 15.23 -14.88
N ASP A 95 23.24 15.18 -14.80
CA ASP A 95 24.13 14.89 -15.93
C ASP A 95 24.40 13.37 -15.97
N PHE A 96 24.02 12.71 -17.07
CA PHE A 96 24.22 11.28 -17.29
C PHE A 96 25.65 10.93 -17.70
N THR A 97 26.44 11.93 -18.11
CA THR A 97 27.86 11.76 -18.45
C THR A 97 28.77 11.92 -17.21
N ALA A 98 28.23 12.49 -16.13
CA ALA A 98 28.94 12.59 -14.87
C ALA A 98 29.16 11.20 -14.24
N PRO A 99 30.35 10.94 -13.66
CA PRO A 99 30.61 9.67 -13.00
C PRO A 99 29.64 9.42 -11.84
N GLY A 100 29.07 8.21 -11.81
CA GLY A 100 28.45 7.66 -10.62
C GLY A 100 26.93 7.52 -10.65
N VAL A 101 26.20 8.12 -11.60
CA VAL A 101 24.76 7.85 -11.73
C VAL A 101 24.55 6.44 -12.28
N GLU A 102 24.15 5.50 -11.44
CA GLU A 102 23.93 4.11 -11.85
C GLU A 102 22.50 3.91 -12.39
N ARG A 103 21.50 4.39 -11.64
CA ARG A 103 20.07 4.22 -11.95
C ARG A 103 19.22 5.17 -11.14
N PHE A 104 17.96 5.33 -11.53
CA PHE A 104 16.96 6.08 -10.78
C PHE A 104 15.95 5.13 -10.13
N ALA A 105 15.43 5.54 -8.98
CA ALA A 105 14.28 4.93 -8.35
C ALA A 105 13.26 6.02 -8.03
N THR A 106 11.98 5.64 -8.09
CA THR A 106 10.88 6.51 -7.71
C THR A 106 10.16 5.96 -6.50
N VAL A 107 9.64 6.86 -5.67
CA VAL A 107 8.79 6.51 -4.53
C VAL A 107 7.53 7.37 -4.64
N PRO A 108 6.31 6.79 -4.62
CA PRO A 108 5.09 7.58 -4.55
C PRO A 108 5.13 8.56 -3.37
N LYS A 109 4.70 9.80 -3.60
CA LYS A 109 4.47 10.82 -2.56
C LYS A 109 3.18 10.58 -1.77
N GLU A 110 2.39 9.57 -2.13
CA GLU A 110 1.39 9.00 -1.22
C GLU A 110 2.12 8.36 -0.04
N VAL A 111 2.54 9.23 0.88
CA VAL A 111 2.75 8.85 2.26
C VAL A 111 1.34 8.73 2.80
N GLN A 112 0.86 7.51 3.06
CA GLN A 112 -0.09 7.33 4.14
C GLN A 112 0.69 7.62 5.43
N GLU A 113 0.92 8.92 5.68
CA GLU A 113 1.04 9.41 7.04
C GLU A 113 -0.34 9.11 7.59
N GLY A 114 -0.49 7.90 8.16
CA GLY A 114 -1.79 7.49 8.68
C GLY A 114 -2.24 8.60 9.62
N GLU A 115 -3.41 9.16 9.32
CA GLU A 115 -4.04 10.11 10.21
C GLU A 115 -4.01 9.43 11.59
N GLY A 116 -3.18 9.98 12.48
CA GLY A 116 -3.15 9.53 13.86
C GLY A 116 -4.58 9.58 14.41
N PRO A 117 -4.81 9.04 15.61
CA PRO A 117 -6.16 8.96 16.12
C PRO A 117 -6.84 10.34 16.08
N VAL A 118 -8.03 10.42 15.48
CA VAL A 118 -8.83 11.66 15.44
C VAL A 118 -9.13 12.13 16.88
N ARG A 119 -9.17 11.17 17.81
CA ARG A 119 -9.26 11.33 19.26
C ARG A 119 -8.51 10.20 19.96
N ALA A 120 -7.70 10.51 20.97
CA ALA A 120 -7.02 9.52 21.81
C ALA A 120 -7.13 9.85 23.31
N ASP A 121 -7.98 9.11 24.01
CA ASP A 121 -8.13 9.15 25.47
C ASP A 121 -7.11 8.24 26.18
N PHE A 122 -6.43 7.35 25.45
CA PHE A 122 -5.38 6.48 25.97
C PHE A 122 -4.30 6.18 24.92
N THR A 123 -3.10 5.82 25.39
CA THR A 123 -1.98 5.42 24.54
C THR A 123 -2.16 3.98 24.04
N MET A 124 -2.05 3.78 22.73
CA MET A 124 -2.05 2.46 22.12
C MET A 124 -0.63 1.90 21.96
N LEU A 125 -0.53 0.60 21.64
CA LEU A 125 0.73 -0.02 21.24
C LEU A 125 1.18 0.54 19.88
N GLU A 126 2.49 0.67 19.70
CA GLU A 126 3.09 1.19 18.46
C GLU A 126 2.73 0.31 17.26
N GLU A 127 2.75 -1.01 17.42
CA GLU A 127 2.36 -1.97 16.38
C GLU A 127 0.89 -1.82 15.94
N ASP A 128 -0.01 -1.51 16.88
CA ASP A 128 -1.43 -1.30 16.55
C ASP A 128 -1.63 0.03 15.80
N ILE A 129 -0.89 1.07 16.18
CA ILE A 129 -0.89 2.36 15.48
C ILE A 129 -0.35 2.16 14.06
N GLU A 130 0.79 1.49 13.92
CA GLU A 130 1.40 1.19 12.62
C GLU A 130 0.43 0.41 11.73
N TYR A 131 -0.23 -0.61 12.28
CA TYR A 131 -1.27 -1.36 11.57
C TYR A 131 -2.41 -0.47 11.09
N LEU A 132 -3.04 0.30 11.99
CA LEU A 132 -4.20 1.13 11.64
C LEU A 132 -3.85 2.18 10.57
N ASN A 133 -2.69 2.81 10.74
CA ASN A 133 -2.17 3.82 9.82
C ASN A 133 -1.82 3.21 8.46
N SER A 134 -1.19 2.02 8.42
CA SER A 134 -0.86 1.31 7.18
C SER A 134 -2.09 0.87 6.38
N LYS A 135 -3.24 0.74 7.03
CA LYS A 135 -4.53 0.44 6.40
C LYS A 135 -5.28 1.70 5.95
N GLY A 136 -4.78 2.89 6.30
CA GLY A 136 -5.47 4.15 6.03
C GLY A 136 -6.79 4.28 6.78
N TYR A 137 -6.95 3.61 7.92
CA TYR A 137 -8.16 3.75 8.72
C TYR A 137 -8.21 5.13 9.37
N THR A 138 -9.39 5.76 9.36
CA THR A 138 -9.69 6.86 10.28
C THR A 138 -10.11 6.25 11.60
N TRP A 139 -9.33 6.43 12.67
CA TRP A 139 -9.55 5.74 13.93
C TRP A 139 -9.51 6.65 15.17
N GLU A 140 -10.09 6.19 16.27
CA GLU A 140 -10.08 6.83 17.58
C GLU A 140 -9.77 5.81 18.69
N ALA A 141 -9.03 6.22 19.72
CA ALA A 141 -8.83 5.48 20.95
C ALA A 141 -9.67 6.12 22.06
N ILE A 142 -10.81 5.51 22.42
CA ILE A 142 -11.77 6.09 23.35
C ILE A 142 -11.81 5.30 24.65
N ALA A 143 -11.70 5.99 25.79
CA ALA A 143 -11.82 5.40 27.11
C ALA A 143 -13.07 5.93 27.81
N GLN A 144 -14.03 5.05 28.10
CA GLN A 144 -15.27 5.42 28.80
C GLN A 144 -15.65 4.35 29.81
N ALA A 145 -15.88 4.76 31.07
CA ALA A 145 -16.30 3.89 32.17
C ALA A 145 -15.42 2.64 32.31
N ASP A 146 -14.09 2.83 32.28
CA ASP A 146 -13.05 1.78 32.36
C ASP A 146 -13.00 0.82 31.15
N VAL A 147 -13.76 1.09 30.10
CA VAL A 147 -13.72 0.32 28.84
C VAL A 147 -12.93 1.11 27.79
N LYS A 148 -11.83 0.52 27.33
CA LYS A 148 -11.01 1.03 26.22
C LYS A 148 -11.52 0.49 24.90
N ARG A 149 -11.77 1.37 23.94
CA ARG A 149 -12.25 1.04 22.59
C ARG A 149 -11.31 1.60 21.54
N VAL A 150 -11.09 0.83 20.48
CA VAL A 150 -10.55 1.35 19.22
C VAL A 150 -11.71 1.43 18.25
N VAL A 151 -12.06 2.64 17.83
CA VAL A 151 -13.16 2.91 16.91
C VAL A 151 -12.58 3.20 15.53
N LEU A 152 -13.09 2.51 14.51
CA LEU A 152 -12.80 2.73 13.10
C LEU A 152 -13.99 3.44 12.49
N ARG A 153 -13.79 4.66 11.99
CA ARG A 153 -14.83 5.44 11.32
C ARG A 153 -14.87 5.10 9.85
N GLU A 154 -16.07 5.05 9.29
CA GLU A 154 -16.30 4.69 7.88
C GLU A 154 -15.61 3.39 7.42
N PHE A 155 -15.54 2.39 8.32
CA PHE A 155 -15.07 1.05 8.00
C PHE A 155 -15.88 0.44 6.83
N GLU A 156 -15.15 -0.09 5.85
CA GLU A 156 -15.71 -0.75 4.67
C GLU A 156 -15.66 -2.28 4.87
N PRO A 157 -16.79 -2.93 5.18
CA PRO A 157 -16.85 -4.39 5.25
C PRO A 157 -16.68 -5.02 3.85
N PRO A 158 -16.41 -6.33 3.75
CA PRO A 158 -16.34 -7.03 2.47
C PRO A 158 -17.59 -6.80 1.59
N GLN A 159 -17.38 -6.80 0.27
CA GLN A 159 -18.48 -6.66 -0.68
C GLN A 159 -19.51 -7.78 -0.47
N GLY A 160 -20.78 -7.40 -0.27
CA GLY A 160 -21.86 -8.32 0.07
C GLY A 160 -22.62 -7.92 1.34
N PHE A 161 -22.09 -6.94 2.08
CA PHE A 161 -22.81 -6.28 3.17
C PHE A 161 -23.42 -4.94 2.75
N THR A 162 -24.46 -4.54 3.46
CA THR A 162 -25.05 -3.21 3.44
C THR A 162 -25.29 -2.74 4.89
N PRO A 163 -25.04 -1.45 5.20
CA PRO A 163 -24.47 -0.42 4.33
C PRO A 163 -23.00 -0.67 3.94
N ALA A 164 -22.55 -0.06 2.84
CA ALA A 164 -21.19 -0.21 2.32
C ALA A 164 -20.11 0.44 3.21
N LYS A 165 -20.51 1.37 4.08
CA LYS A 165 -19.68 2.00 5.10
C LYS A 165 -20.42 1.99 6.43
N VAL A 166 -19.73 1.61 7.49
CA VAL A 166 -20.24 1.61 8.87
C VAL A 166 -19.13 2.10 9.81
N ASP A 167 -19.48 2.57 10.99
CA ASP A 167 -18.49 2.62 12.06
C ASP A 167 -18.30 1.22 12.63
N ALA A 168 -17.06 0.88 13.01
CA ALA A 168 -16.74 -0.33 13.74
C ALA A 168 -15.99 -0.01 15.03
N PHE A 169 -16.10 -0.83 16.07
CA PHE A 169 -15.14 -0.77 17.17
C PHE A 169 -14.82 -2.14 17.74
N VAL A 170 -13.66 -2.23 18.38
CA VAL A 170 -13.27 -3.35 19.25
C VAL A 170 -13.03 -2.86 20.67
N ILE A 171 -13.24 -3.73 21.64
CA ILE A 171 -12.92 -3.45 23.05
C ILE A 171 -11.55 -4.06 23.35
N LEU A 172 -10.63 -3.24 23.87
CA LEU A 172 -9.37 -3.75 24.37
C LEU A 172 -9.59 -4.26 25.81
N PRO A 173 -9.44 -5.56 26.08
CA PRO A 173 -9.64 -6.11 27.41
C PRO A 173 -8.57 -5.61 28.38
N HIS A 174 -8.85 -5.69 29.67
CA HIS A 174 -7.82 -5.47 30.69
C HIS A 174 -6.68 -6.48 30.52
N GLY A 175 -5.45 -5.99 30.42
CA GLY A 175 -4.25 -6.82 30.18
C GLY A 175 -3.93 -7.06 28.71
N TYR A 176 -4.62 -6.42 27.76
CA TYR A 176 -4.18 -6.36 26.36
C TYR A 176 -2.75 -5.78 26.27
N PRO A 177 -1.84 -6.35 25.45
CA PRO A 177 -2.04 -7.37 24.41
C PRO A 177 -2.00 -8.83 24.87
N ASP A 178 -1.71 -9.13 26.13
CA ASP A 178 -1.68 -10.52 26.61
C ASP A 178 -3.07 -11.12 26.82
N ALA A 179 -4.09 -10.26 26.92
CA ALA A 179 -5.49 -10.62 26.95
C ALA A 179 -6.14 -10.50 25.55
N GLN A 180 -6.98 -11.49 25.24
CA GLN A 180 -7.62 -11.67 23.94
C GLN A 180 -8.71 -10.63 23.64
N ILE A 181 -8.64 -10.01 22.46
CA ILE A 181 -9.80 -9.35 21.85
C ILE A 181 -10.77 -10.41 21.28
N ASP A 182 -12.05 -10.30 21.59
CA ASP A 182 -13.06 -11.33 21.30
C ASP A 182 -14.22 -10.86 20.40
N MET A 183 -14.47 -9.56 20.36
CA MET A 183 -15.64 -8.96 19.70
C MET A 183 -15.24 -7.91 18.67
N VAL A 184 -16.16 -7.66 17.75
CA VAL A 184 -16.24 -6.42 16.95
C VAL A 184 -17.68 -5.95 16.96
N TYR A 185 -17.89 -4.64 16.90
CA TYR A 185 -19.21 -4.01 16.96
C TYR A 185 -19.39 -3.07 15.78
N PHE A 186 -20.58 -3.04 15.18
CA PHE A 186 -20.88 -2.21 14.01
C PHE A 186 -22.07 -1.29 14.23
N HIS A 187 -21.99 -0.09 13.67
CA HIS A 187 -23.11 0.84 13.61
C HIS A 187 -23.06 1.69 12.32
N PRO A 188 -24.14 1.76 11.52
CA PRO A 188 -25.39 1.00 11.65
C PRO A 188 -25.15 -0.51 11.57
N PRO A 189 -26.12 -1.35 11.99
CA PRO A 189 -25.98 -2.80 11.94
C PRO A 189 -25.74 -3.28 10.50
N LEU A 190 -24.85 -4.27 10.35
CA LEU A 190 -24.62 -4.92 9.07
C LEU A 190 -25.84 -5.80 8.72
N ALA A 191 -26.18 -5.80 7.44
CA ALA A 191 -27.10 -6.72 6.81
C ALA A 191 -26.45 -7.26 5.53
N ARG A 192 -26.82 -8.48 5.12
CA ARG A 192 -26.37 -9.02 3.83
C ARG A 192 -27.23 -8.48 2.70
N VAL A 193 -26.63 -8.22 1.55
CA VAL A 193 -27.35 -7.72 0.36
C VAL A 193 -28.30 -8.75 -0.25
N ASP A 194 -28.06 -10.04 0.01
CA ASP A 194 -28.91 -11.15 -0.43
C ASP A 194 -30.13 -11.39 0.47
N GLY A 195 -30.29 -10.59 1.53
CA GLY A 195 -31.41 -10.68 2.48
C GLY A 195 -31.31 -11.85 3.46
N VAL A 196 -30.23 -12.64 3.44
CA VAL A 196 -30.01 -13.69 4.43
C VAL A 196 -29.74 -13.03 5.79
N GLY A 197 -30.54 -13.41 6.78
CA GLY A 197 -30.42 -12.88 8.13
C GLY A 197 -29.09 -13.24 8.77
N ILE A 198 -28.45 -12.26 9.38
CA ILE A 198 -27.20 -12.45 10.12
C ILE A 198 -27.54 -12.96 11.53
N ARG A 199 -26.92 -14.07 11.92
CA ARG A 199 -27.06 -14.61 13.28
C ARG A 199 -26.13 -13.83 14.24
N SER A 200 -26.57 -12.65 14.68
CA SER A 200 -25.92 -11.93 15.77
C SER A 200 -26.93 -11.14 16.61
N LEU A 201 -26.96 -11.39 17.92
CA LEU A 201 -28.00 -10.88 18.83
C LEU A 201 -27.46 -10.14 20.07
N ILE A 202 -26.15 -9.89 20.15
CA ILE A 202 -25.59 -9.08 21.23
C ILE A 202 -25.48 -7.63 20.78
N THR A 203 -25.89 -6.72 21.66
CA THR A 203 -25.77 -5.27 21.46
C THR A 203 -24.85 -4.63 22.49
N ASN A 204 -24.25 -3.51 22.12
CA ASN A 204 -23.49 -2.66 23.04
C ASN A 204 -23.92 -1.21 22.86
N ASP A 205 -24.21 -0.51 23.96
CA ASP A 205 -24.59 0.90 23.90
C ASP A 205 -23.36 1.77 24.14
N PHE A 206 -23.05 2.62 23.17
CA PHE A 206 -21.87 3.50 23.18
C PHE A 206 -22.13 4.73 22.29
N GLU A 207 -21.71 5.93 22.75
CA GLU A 207 -21.98 7.22 22.10
C GLU A 207 -23.47 7.49 21.80
N GLY A 208 -24.38 7.01 22.66
CA GLY A 208 -25.82 7.16 22.46
C GLY A 208 -26.38 6.34 21.29
N LYS A 209 -25.57 5.45 20.71
CA LYS A 209 -25.93 4.50 19.66
C LYS A 209 -25.99 3.09 20.24
N THR A 210 -26.85 2.26 19.66
CA THR A 210 -26.85 0.81 19.89
C THR A 210 -26.09 0.14 18.75
N TRP A 211 -25.04 -0.60 19.10
CA TRP A 211 -24.13 -1.24 18.17
C TRP A 211 -24.41 -2.74 18.09
N GLN A 212 -24.38 -3.29 16.86
CA GLN A 212 -24.51 -4.72 16.63
C GLN A 212 -23.17 -5.40 16.89
N GLY A 213 -23.08 -6.19 17.96
CA GLY A 213 -21.88 -6.94 18.29
C GLY A 213 -21.81 -8.27 17.56
N TRP A 214 -20.62 -8.67 17.17
CA TRP A 214 -20.31 -9.95 16.54
C TRP A 214 -19.23 -10.66 17.36
N SER A 215 -19.58 -11.85 17.82
CA SER A 215 -18.66 -12.75 18.51
C SER A 215 -18.29 -13.90 17.61
N ARG A 216 -16.99 -14.20 17.53
CA ARG A 216 -16.51 -15.50 17.07
C ARG A 216 -15.50 -15.99 18.10
N HIS A 217 -15.95 -16.92 18.94
CA HIS A 217 -15.07 -17.55 19.92
C HIS A 217 -13.91 -18.24 19.21
N ARG A 218 -12.69 -17.89 19.60
CA ARG A 218 -11.49 -18.66 19.26
C ARG A 218 -11.64 -20.05 19.86
N THR A 219 -11.33 -21.07 19.06
CA THR A 219 -11.34 -22.47 19.51
C THR A 219 -9.98 -22.85 20.10
N ALA A 220 -9.88 -24.06 20.68
CA ALA A 220 -8.60 -24.60 21.15
C ALA A 220 -7.50 -24.63 20.07
N ASN A 221 -7.88 -24.67 18.78
CA ASN A 221 -6.95 -24.67 17.64
C ASN A 221 -6.62 -23.27 17.11
N SER A 222 -7.20 -22.21 17.69
CA SER A 222 -7.03 -20.83 17.25
C SER A 222 -6.88 -19.87 18.44
N THR A 223 -6.31 -20.36 19.55
CA THR A 223 -6.13 -19.60 20.79
C THR A 223 -5.29 -18.35 20.58
N TRP A 224 -5.58 -17.30 21.34
CA TRP A 224 -4.75 -16.10 21.41
C TRP A 224 -3.33 -16.44 21.87
N ARG A 225 -2.34 -15.93 21.16
CA ARG A 225 -0.91 -16.16 21.40
C ARG A 225 -0.31 -14.91 22.03
N GLN A 226 0.02 -15.01 23.33
CA GLN A 226 0.66 -13.91 24.06
C GLN A 226 1.97 -13.48 23.38
N GLY A 227 2.20 -12.17 23.31
CA GLY A 227 3.34 -11.57 22.61
C GLY A 227 3.37 -11.76 21.09
N ILE A 228 2.32 -12.31 20.47
CA ILE A 228 2.23 -12.49 19.02
C ILE A 228 0.94 -11.90 18.45
N ASP A 229 -0.20 -12.17 19.08
CA ASP A 229 -1.48 -11.66 18.63
C ASP A 229 -1.73 -10.26 19.20
N ASN A 230 -2.28 -9.39 18.35
CA ASN A 230 -2.58 -7.98 18.59
C ASN A 230 -3.81 -7.55 17.77
N LEU A 231 -4.10 -6.25 17.70
CA LEU A 231 -5.24 -5.70 16.98
C LEU A 231 -5.24 -6.12 15.51
N ALA A 232 -4.07 -6.10 14.85
CA ALA A 232 -3.93 -6.48 13.45
C ALA A 232 -4.40 -7.91 13.20
N THR A 233 -3.92 -8.86 14.02
CA THR A 233 -4.30 -10.28 13.91
C THR A 233 -5.77 -10.52 14.24
N HIS A 234 -6.36 -9.70 15.12
CA HIS A 234 -7.80 -9.76 15.40
C HIS A 234 -8.62 -9.25 14.24
N MET A 235 -8.24 -8.12 13.64
CA MET A 235 -8.92 -7.57 12.47
C MET A 235 -8.81 -8.47 11.24
N MET A 236 -7.71 -9.22 11.09
CA MET A 236 -7.63 -10.31 10.09
C MET A 236 -8.67 -11.40 10.31
N LEU A 237 -8.90 -11.80 11.58
CA LEU A 237 -9.96 -12.76 11.91
C LEU A 237 -11.35 -12.18 11.65
N VAL A 238 -11.53 -10.87 11.88
CA VAL A 238 -12.77 -10.15 11.53
C VAL A 238 -13.07 -10.23 10.05
N ASP A 239 -12.09 -9.94 9.20
CA ASP A 239 -12.24 -10.04 7.74
C ASP A 239 -12.59 -11.47 7.28
N ASP A 240 -11.90 -12.48 7.83
CA ASP A 240 -12.15 -13.90 7.54
C ASP A 240 -13.59 -14.30 7.88
N PHE A 241 -14.08 -13.99 9.08
CA PHE A 241 -15.43 -14.40 9.45
C PHE A 241 -16.53 -13.59 8.76
N LEU A 242 -16.28 -12.32 8.40
CA LEU A 242 -17.22 -11.52 7.62
C LEU A 242 -17.36 -12.13 6.22
N THR A 243 -16.24 -12.50 5.60
CA THR A 243 -16.20 -13.17 4.31
C THR A 243 -16.86 -14.55 4.37
N ALA A 244 -16.58 -15.35 5.41
CA ALA A 244 -17.21 -16.64 5.62
C ALA A 244 -18.73 -16.52 5.87
N GLU A 245 -19.19 -15.45 6.52
CA GLU A 245 -20.62 -15.19 6.70
C GLU A 245 -21.33 -15.05 5.36
N LEU A 246 -20.73 -14.41 4.35
CA LEU A 246 -21.31 -14.25 3.01
C LEU A 246 -21.45 -15.58 2.23
N SER A 247 -20.77 -16.64 2.68
CA SER A 247 -20.83 -17.97 2.06
C SER A 247 -21.87 -18.91 2.70
N LYS A 248 -22.55 -18.47 3.77
CA LYS A 248 -23.63 -19.23 4.42
C LYS A 248 -24.96 -19.05 3.70
#